data_AF-A0AAD5RD10-F1
#
_entry.id   AF-A0AAD5RD10-F1
#
_cell.length_a   1.000
_cell.length_b   1.000
_cell.length_c   1.000
_cell.angle_alpha   90.00
_cell.angle_beta   90.00
_cell.angle_gamma   90.00
#
_symmetry.space_group_name_H-M   'P 1'
#
loop_
_entity.id
_entity.type
_entity.pdbx_description
1 polymer ?
#
loop_
_entity_poly.entity_id
_entity_poly.type
_entity_poly.pdbx_seq_one_letter_code
_entity_poly.pdbx_strand_id
1 'polypeptide(L)'
;MSSWFNKPDPKEQMRENNRNIRKADRDLGRDRRDLERKEKELENEIKKAAKLGQRETCAMLAKHLVRLRKQKTASLGMSSKLTGVAAQNSHMHSIGKMSEVMGQTVGTMKTMEKQLPIEQLSKNMKEFQAAQEKLGISEEMMNSTLDDILNESGDEEEQNAIVNQVLDEIGIECQSKLAALPKAPSSIGSSSKPLSDKDIENMIAQLK
;
A
#
# COMPACT_ATOMS: atom_id res chain seq x y z
N MET A 1 -5.74 12.11 -49.62
CA MET A 1 -6.56 11.22 -48.77
C MET A 1 -5.98 9.81 -48.81
N SER A 2 -4.99 9.49 -47.97
CA SER A 2 -4.53 8.09 -47.81
C SER A 2 -3.66 7.96 -46.54
N SER A 3 -4.30 7.79 -45.38
CA SER A 3 -3.60 7.43 -44.14
C SER A 3 -4.47 6.63 -43.16
N TRP A 4 -5.41 5.82 -43.68
CA TRP A 4 -6.31 5.01 -42.84
C TRP A 4 -5.90 3.53 -42.75
N PHE A 5 -5.08 3.00 -43.68
CA PHE A 5 -4.90 1.55 -43.82
C PHE A 5 -3.53 0.96 -43.45
N ASN A 6 -2.60 1.73 -42.89
CA ASN A 6 -1.39 1.13 -42.31
C ASN A 6 -1.65 0.79 -40.84
N LYS A 7 -1.78 -0.51 -40.55
CA LYS A 7 -1.66 -1.00 -39.16
C LYS A 7 -0.34 -0.43 -38.60
N PRO A 8 -0.36 0.27 -37.46
CA PRO A 8 0.86 0.85 -36.91
C PRO A 8 1.90 -0.26 -36.72
N ASP A 9 3.15 0.02 -37.09
CA ASP A 9 4.26 -0.93 -36.92
C ASP A 9 4.20 -1.49 -35.48
N PRO A 10 4.28 -2.82 -35.26
CA PRO A 10 4.37 -3.40 -33.93
C PRO A 10 5.36 -2.66 -33.01
N LYS A 11 6.47 -2.13 -33.55
CA LYS A 11 7.43 -1.32 -32.80
C LYS A 11 6.85 0.01 -32.32
N GLU A 12 6.04 0.68 -33.14
CA GLU A 12 5.37 1.93 -32.77
C GLU A 12 4.29 1.69 -31.72
N GLN A 13 3.49 0.64 -31.87
CA GLN A 13 2.48 0.24 -30.88
C GLN A 13 3.10 -0.07 -29.51
N MET A 14 4.24 -0.77 -29.48
CA MET A 14 4.96 -1.06 -28.23
C MET A 14 5.54 0.21 -27.58
N ARG A 15 6.05 1.15 -28.38
CA ARG A 15 6.55 2.45 -27.89
C ARG A 15 5.43 3.32 -27.33
N GLU A 16 4.28 3.34 -27.99
CA GLU A 16 3.08 4.05 -27.53
C GLU A 16 2.57 3.43 -26.23
N ASN A 17 2.46 2.10 -26.16
CA ASN A 17 2.07 1.40 -24.95
C ASN A 17 3.02 1.73 -23.77
N ASN A 18 4.34 1.72 -24.00
CA ASN A 18 5.30 2.08 -22.96
C ASN A 18 5.18 3.55 -22.50
N ARG A 19 4.82 4.48 -23.39
CA ARG A 19 4.50 5.86 -23.00
C ARG A 19 3.22 5.92 -22.16
N ASN A 20 2.19 5.18 -22.55
CA ASN A 20 0.92 5.13 -21.84
C ASN A 20 1.09 4.54 -20.44
N ILE A 21 1.86 3.46 -20.30
CA ILE A 21 2.20 2.87 -18.99
C ILE A 21 2.92 3.89 -18.10
N ARG A 22 3.94 4.58 -18.61
CA ARG A 22 4.66 5.63 -17.86
C ARG A 22 3.80 6.84 -17.52
N LYS A 23 2.77 7.13 -18.32
CA LYS A 23 1.81 8.19 -18.04
C LYS A 23 0.88 7.76 -16.91
N ALA A 24 0.28 6.57 -17.03
CA ALA A 24 -0.58 5.99 -16.01
C ALA A 24 0.14 5.87 -14.65
N ASP A 25 1.40 5.43 -14.62
CA ASP A 25 2.17 5.34 -13.39
C ASP A 25 2.39 6.72 -12.72
N ARG A 26 2.65 7.76 -13.52
CA ARG A 26 2.77 9.14 -13.01
C ARG A 26 1.44 9.70 -12.52
N ASP A 27 0.35 9.39 -13.21
CA ASP A 27 -1.00 9.81 -12.83
C ASP A 27 -1.38 9.12 -11.50
N LEU A 28 -1.11 7.83 -11.33
CA LEU A 28 -1.27 7.12 -10.05
C LEU A 28 -0.41 7.72 -8.93
N GLY A 29 0.81 8.15 -9.24
CA GLY A 29 1.66 8.87 -8.29
C GLY A 29 1.10 10.23 -7.87
N ARG A 30 0.27 10.88 -8.69
CA ARG A 30 -0.46 12.10 -8.30
C ARG A 30 -1.67 11.74 -7.46
N ASP A 31 -2.49 10.80 -7.91
CA ASP A 31 -3.68 10.34 -7.19
C ASP A 31 -3.32 9.88 -5.77
N ARG A 32 -2.21 9.14 -5.61
CA ARG A 32 -1.73 8.72 -4.29
C ARG A 32 -1.42 9.89 -3.36
N ARG A 33 -0.82 10.97 -3.88
CA ARG A 33 -0.54 12.18 -3.09
C ARG A 33 -1.83 12.91 -2.70
N ASP A 34 -2.82 12.92 -3.58
CA ASP A 34 -4.13 13.50 -3.27
C ASP A 34 -4.87 12.66 -2.23
N LEU A 35 -4.79 11.33 -2.31
CA LEU A 35 -5.31 10.42 -1.29
C LEU A 35 -4.62 10.62 0.07
N GLU A 36 -3.29 10.80 0.10
CA GLU A 36 -2.55 11.11 1.34
C GLU A 36 -2.98 12.44 1.97
N ARG A 37 -3.31 13.45 1.16
CA ARG A 37 -3.84 14.72 1.69
C ARG A 37 -5.23 14.53 2.30
N LYS A 38 -6.13 13.84 1.59
CA LYS A 38 -7.48 13.51 2.08
C LYS A 38 -7.44 12.64 3.34
N GLU A 39 -6.47 11.73 3.44
CA GLU A 39 -6.27 10.88 4.62
C GLU A 39 -5.98 11.75 5.86
N LYS A 40 -5.05 12.71 5.75
CA LYS A 40 -4.75 13.66 6.84
C LYS A 40 -5.92 14.57 7.18
N GLU A 41 -6.69 15.01 6.18
CA GLU A 41 -7.91 15.82 6.40
C GLU A 41 -8.95 15.03 7.20
N LEU A 42 -9.23 13.78 6.83
CA LEU A 42 -10.15 12.89 7.55
C LEU A 42 -9.65 12.57 8.96
N GLU A 43 -8.36 12.31 9.16
CA GLU A 43 -7.80 12.10 10.50
C GLU A 43 -8.06 13.31 11.42
N ASN A 44 -7.92 14.52 10.89
CA ASN A 44 -8.19 15.74 11.65
C ASN A 44 -9.69 15.92 11.93
N GLU A 45 -10.56 15.57 11.00
CA GLU A 45 -12.02 15.59 11.18
C GLU A 45 -12.48 14.56 12.21
N ILE A 46 -11.95 13.33 12.16
CA ILE A 46 -12.19 12.27 13.16
C ILE A 46 -11.76 12.76 14.54
N LYS A 47 -10.57 13.37 14.67
CA LYS A 47 -10.12 13.97 15.94
C LYS A 47 -11.07 15.04 16.47
N LYS A 48 -11.63 15.88 15.59
CA LYS A 48 -12.60 16.91 16.00
C LYS A 48 -13.92 16.29 16.43
N ALA A 49 -14.47 15.36 15.63
CA ALA A 49 -15.73 14.67 15.92
C ALA A 49 -15.65 13.86 17.23
N ALA A 50 -14.49 13.21 17.48
CA ALA A 50 -14.25 12.45 18.70
C ALA A 50 -14.24 13.35 19.94
N LYS A 51 -13.60 14.53 19.87
CA LYS A 51 -13.63 15.53 20.96
C LYS A 51 -15.03 16.07 21.25
N LEU A 52 -15.89 16.14 20.22
CA LEU A 52 -17.28 16.58 20.34
C LEU A 52 -18.21 15.45 20.83
N GLY A 53 -17.71 14.22 20.99
CA GLY A 53 -18.53 13.07 21.40
C GLY A 53 -19.51 12.58 20.33
N GLN A 54 -19.35 13.00 19.07
CA GLN A 54 -20.24 12.63 17.96
C GLN A 54 -19.88 11.24 17.42
N ARG A 55 -20.37 10.19 18.11
CA ARG A 55 -19.98 8.80 17.86
C ARG A 55 -20.38 8.29 16.47
N GLU A 56 -21.59 8.60 16.01
CA GLU A 56 -22.08 8.22 14.68
C GLU A 56 -21.27 8.87 13.54
N THR A 57 -20.95 10.16 13.69
CA THR A 57 -20.10 10.88 12.74
C THR A 57 -18.69 10.31 12.71
N CYS A 58 -18.13 9.95 13.88
CA CYS A 58 -16.86 9.23 13.95
C CYS A 58 -16.91 7.89 13.23
N ALA A 59 -18.00 7.13 13.38
CA ALA A 59 -18.18 5.85 12.70
C ALA A 59 -18.18 5.97 11.18
N MET A 60 -18.94 6.93 10.63
CA MET A 60 -18.92 7.18 9.20
C MET A 60 -17.56 7.63 8.69
N LEU A 61 -16.91 8.57 9.38
CA LEU A 61 -15.59 9.07 8.99
C LEU A 61 -14.49 8.00 9.11
N ALA A 62 -14.55 7.15 10.13
CA ALA A 62 -13.63 6.03 10.30
C ALA A 62 -13.77 5.00 9.17
N LYS A 63 -15.00 4.64 8.78
CA LYS A 63 -15.25 3.79 7.60
C LYS A 63 -14.66 4.41 6.33
N HIS A 64 -14.83 5.71 6.15
CA HIS A 64 -14.27 6.43 5.01
C HIS A 64 -12.73 6.40 5.02
N LEU A 65 -12.10 6.57 6.19
CA LEU A 65 -10.65 6.46 6.34
C LEU A 65 -10.12 5.07 5.96
N VAL A 66 -10.80 4.00 6.41
CA VAL A 66 -10.42 2.62 6.05
C VAL A 66 -10.51 2.39 4.55
N ARG A 67 -11.60 2.82 3.90
CA ARG A 67 -11.74 2.73 2.43
C ARG A 67 -10.64 3.51 1.71
N LEU A 68 -10.31 4.71 2.18
CA LEU A 68 -9.25 5.53 1.60
C LEU A 68 -7.87 4.86 1.70
N ARG A 69 -7.56 4.25 2.85
CA ARG A 69 -6.32 3.48 3.05
C ARG A 69 -6.26 2.27 2.12
N LYS A 70 -7.37 1.54 1.94
CA LYS A 70 -7.46 0.45 0.96
C LYS A 70 -7.18 0.95 -0.46
N GLN A 71 -7.81 2.05 -0.86
CA GLN A 71 -7.61 2.66 -2.19
C GLN A 71 -6.13 3.05 -2.41
N LYS A 72 -5.47 3.60 -1.39
CA LYS A 72 -4.04 3.93 -1.43
C LYS A 72 -3.15 2.68 -1.60
N THR A 73 -3.43 1.60 -0.87
CA THR A 73 -2.71 0.33 -1.00
C THR A 73 -2.95 -0.31 -2.36
N ALA A 74 -4.18 -0.29 -2.87
CA ALA A 74 -4.52 -0.78 -4.21
C ALA A 74 -3.78 0.01 -5.30
N SER A 75 -3.68 1.34 -5.17
CA SER A 75 -2.90 2.20 -6.09
C SER A 75 -1.41 1.80 -6.13
N LEU A 76 -0.81 1.46 -4.98
CA LEU A 76 0.57 0.96 -4.91
C LEU A 76 0.73 -0.39 -5.61
N GLY A 77 -0.22 -1.30 -5.40
CA GLY A 77 -0.29 -2.58 -6.12
C GLY A 77 -0.42 -2.39 -7.63
N MET A 78 -1.23 -1.42 -8.06
CA MET A 78 -1.42 -1.12 -9.48
C MET A 78 -0.17 -0.51 -10.13
N SER A 79 0.55 0.40 -9.47
CA SER A 79 1.85 0.91 -9.95
C SER A 79 2.88 -0.22 -10.09
N SER A 80 2.89 -1.17 -9.17
CA SER A 80 3.77 -2.35 -9.23
C SER A 80 3.42 -3.25 -10.43
N LYS A 81 2.12 -3.49 -10.67
CA LYS A 81 1.63 -4.23 -11.84
C LYS A 81 2.02 -3.53 -13.14
N LEU A 82 1.84 -2.20 -13.24
CA LEU A 82 2.25 -1.41 -14.40
C LEU A 82 3.75 -1.52 -14.68
N THR A 83 4.57 -1.51 -13.63
CA THR A 83 6.02 -1.70 -13.73
C THR A 83 6.36 -3.09 -14.26
N GLY A 84 5.65 -4.13 -13.79
CA GLY A 84 5.77 -5.50 -14.30
C GLY A 84 5.43 -5.61 -15.79
N VAL A 85 4.31 -5.01 -16.21
CA VAL A 85 3.90 -4.97 -17.63
C VAL A 85 4.92 -4.21 -18.48
N ALA A 86 5.50 -3.11 -17.97
CA ALA A 86 6.56 -2.38 -18.68
C ALA A 86 7.81 -3.26 -18.89
N ALA A 87 8.21 -4.03 -17.88
CA ALA A 87 9.34 -4.97 -17.99
C ALA A 87 9.06 -6.08 -19.01
N GLN A 88 7.85 -6.65 -18.99
CA GLN A 88 7.41 -7.65 -19.97
C GLN A 88 7.40 -7.08 -21.39
N ASN A 89 6.93 -5.84 -21.58
CA ASN A 89 6.95 -5.16 -22.89
C ASN A 89 8.38 -4.92 -23.38
N SER A 90 9.31 -4.53 -22.48
CA SER A 90 10.73 -4.39 -22.80
C SER A 90 11.38 -5.72 -23.19
N HIS A 91 11.01 -6.81 -22.52
CA HIS A 91 11.46 -8.16 -22.86
C HIS A 91 10.97 -8.57 -24.26
N MET A 92 9.69 -8.38 -24.54
CA MET A 92 9.08 -8.65 -25.85
C MET A 92 9.77 -7.83 -26.97
N HIS A 93 10.11 -6.57 -26.70
CA HIS A 93 10.84 -5.73 -27.67
C HIS A 93 12.23 -6.30 -27.98
N SER A 94 12.92 -6.83 -26.97
CA SER A 94 14.24 -7.46 -27.14
C SER A 94 14.15 -8.75 -27.95
N ILE A 95 13.09 -9.55 -27.73
CA ILE A 95 12.79 -10.74 -28.54
C ILE A 95 12.48 -10.35 -29.99
N GLY A 96 11.66 -9.33 -30.21
CA GLY A 96 11.35 -8.84 -31.56
C GLY A 96 12.60 -8.38 -32.33
N LYS A 97 13.49 -7.64 -31.65
CA LYS A 97 14.78 -7.24 -32.24
C LYS A 97 15.71 -8.43 -32.51
N MET A 98 15.74 -9.42 -31.62
CA MET A 98 16.50 -10.65 -31.82
C MET A 98 15.96 -11.44 -33.02
N SER A 99 14.64 -11.52 -33.18
CA SER A 99 13.99 -12.15 -34.34
C SER A 99 14.30 -11.44 -35.66
N GLU A 100 14.34 -10.10 -35.67
CA GLU A 100 14.72 -9.30 -36.85
C GLU A 100 16.18 -9.56 -37.27
N VAL A 101 17.10 -9.60 -36.31
CA VAL A 101 18.52 -9.95 -36.56
C VAL A 101 18.68 -11.42 -36.97
N MET A 102 17.95 -12.34 -36.34
CA MET A 102 17.94 -13.75 -36.71
C MET A 102 17.35 -13.98 -38.11
N GLY A 103 16.33 -13.22 -38.50
CA GLY A 103 15.74 -13.23 -39.85
C GLY A 103 16.74 -12.80 -40.94
N GLN A 104 17.65 -11.88 -40.62
CA GLN A 104 18.77 -11.53 -41.50
C GLN A 104 19.91 -12.56 -41.48
N THR A 105 19.99 -13.38 -40.43
CA THR A 105 21.04 -14.40 -40.21
C THR A 105 20.54 -15.83 -40.48
N VAL A 106 19.43 -16.01 -41.23
CA VAL A 106 18.83 -17.34 -41.55
C VAL A 106 19.81 -18.33 -42.19
N GLY A 107 20.93 -17.86 -42.75
CA GLY A 107 22.05 -18.70 -43.18
C GLY A 107 22.77 -19.47 -42.06
N THR A 108 22.70 -19.04 -40.78
CA THR A 108 23.35 -19.70 -39.63
C THR A 108 22.37 -20.29 -38.62
N MET A 109 21.06 -20.28 -38.90
CA MET A 109 19.98 -20.51 -37.94
C MET A 109 19.63 -21.99 -37.68
N LYS A 110 20.06 -22.92 -38.54
CA LYS A 110 19.88 -24.37 -38.35
C LYS A 110 20.50 -24.92 -37.06
N THR A 111 21.49 -24.22 -36.50
CA THR A 111 22.21 -24.59 -35.28
C THR A 111 21.57 -24.03 -34.01
N MET A 112 20.73 -22.99 -34.11
CA MET A 112 20.17 -22.27 -32.96
C MET A 112 18.69 -22.60 -32.68
N GLU A 113 17.99 -23.18 -33.67
CA GLU A 113 16.62 -23.72 -33.56
C GLU A 113 16.47 -24.78 -32.45
N LYS A 114 17.57 -25.42 -32.05
CA LYS A 114 17.60 -26.40 -30.95
C LYS A 114 17.72 -25.79 -29.54
N GLN A 115 18.07 -24.50 -29.40
CA GLN A 115 18.39 -23.90 -28.11
C GLN A 115 17.34 -22.89 -27.59
N LEU A 116 16.43 -22.43 -28.45
CA LEU A 116 15.32 -21.55 -28.07
C LEU A 116 14.01 -22.06 -28.69
N PRO A 117 13.27 -22.97 -28.04
CA PRO A 117 11.93 -23.33 -28.48
C PRO A 117 10.99 -22.14 -28.25
N ILE A 118 10.82 -21.32 -29.28
CA ILE A 118 9.90 -20.17 -29.31
C ILE A 118 8.47 -20.60 -28.90
N GLU A 119 8.10 -21.86 -29.15
CA GLU A 119 6.85 -22.46 -28.69
C GLU A 119 6.71 -22.47 -27.17
N GLN A 120 7.75 -22.83 -26.42
CA GLN A 120 7.71 -22.86 -24.95
C GLN A 120 7.56 -21.45 -24.37
N LEU A 121 8.22 -20.46 -24.96
CA LEU A 121 8.06 -19.05 -24.58
C LEU A 121 6.62 -18.55 -24.81
N SER A 122 6.01 -18.92 -25.95
CA SER A 122 4.63 -18.55 -26.25
C SER A 122 3.62 -19.19 -25.29
N LYS A 123 3.90 -20.43 -24.86
CA LYS A 123 3.09 -21.18 -23.91
C LYS A 123 3.21 -20.58 -22.51
N ASN A 124 4.42 -20.29 -22.05
CA ASN A 124 4.68 -19.64 -20.77
C ASN A 124 4.03 -18.24 -20.69
N MET A 125 4.00 -17.49 -21.80
CA MET A 125 3.29 -16.22 -21.90
C MET A 125 1.78 -16.37 -21.73
N LYS A 126 1.16 -17.37 -22.38
CA LYS A 126 -0.27 -17.66 -22.22
C LYS A 126 -0.61 -18.13 -20.81
N GLU A 127 0.22 -18.99 -20.22
CA GLU A 127 0.05 -19.46 -18.85
C GLU A 127 0.23 -18.32 -17.84
N PHE A 128 1.19 -17.43 -18.06
CA PHE A 128 1.36 -16.21 -17.25
C PHE A 128 0.16 -15.27 -17.38
N GLN A 129 -0.35 -15.06 -18.60
CA GLN A 129 -1.53 -14.22 -18.82
C GLN A 129 -2.77 -14.79 -18.14
N ALA A 130 -2.99 -16.10 -18.23
CA ALA A 130 -4.07 -16.79 -17.53
C ALA A 130 -3.90 -16.73 -16.00
N ALA A 131 -2.66 -16.84 -15.49
CA ALA A 131 -2.38 -16.70 -14.06
C ALA A 131 -2.61 -15.26 -13.57
N GLN A 132 -2.23 -14.26 -14.38
CA GLN A 132 -2.45 -12.85 -14.08
C GLN A 132 -3.93 -12.49 -14.09
N GLU A 133 -4.71 -13.02 -15.04
CA GLU A 133 -6.16 -12.87 -15.11
C GLU A 133 -6.84 -13.55 -13.91
N LYS A 134 -6.41 -14.76 -13.55
CA LYS A 134 -6.90 -15.46 -12.35
C LYS A 134 -6.57 -14.71 -11.06
N LEU A 135 -5.38 -14.11 -10.97
CA LEU A 135 -5.02 -13.22 -9.86
C LEU A 135 -5.87 -11.94 -9.84
N GLY A 136 -6.10 -11.33 -11.01
CA GLY A 136 -6.96 -10.16 -11.14
C GLY A 136 -8.39 -10.43 -10.68
N ILE A 137 -8.96 -11.55 -11.13
CA ILE A 137 -10.29 -12.03 -10.70
C ILE A 137 -10.29 -12.32 -9.20
N SER A 138 -9.24 -12.93 -8.65
CA SER A 138 -9.17 -13.21 -7.20
C SER A 138 -9.07 -11.95 -6.35
N GLU A 139 -8.35 -10.94 -6.82
CA GLU A 139 -8.21 -9.67 -6.10
C GLU A 139 -9.48 -8.81 -6.21
N GLU A 140 -10.18 -8.87 -7.34
CA GLU A 140 -11.50 -8.28 -7.53
C GLU A 140 -12.57 -8.99 -6.68
N MET A 141 -12.58 -10.33 -6.64
CA MET A 141 -13.45 -11.10 -5.74
C MET A 141 -13.12 -10.85 -4.26
N MET A 142 -11.84 -10.69 -3.92
CA MET A 142 -11.43 -10.38 -2.54
C MET A 142 -11.82 -8.95 -2.15
N ASN A 143 -11.67 -7.98 -3.04
CA ASN A 143 -12.15 -6.61 -2.81
C ASN A 143 -13.67 -6.55 -2.73
N SER A 144 -14.39 -7.27 -3.59
CA SER A 144 -15.86 -7.35 -3.57
C SER A 144 -16.36 -8.00 -2.28
N THR A 145 -15.79 -9.14 -1.86
CA THR A 145 -16.18 -9.78 -0.60
C THR A 145 -15.84 -8.92 0.62
N LEU A 146 -14.72 -8.19 0.60
CA LEU A 146 -14.40 -7.22 1.66
C LEU A 146 -15.30 -5.99 1.65
N ASP A 147 -15.74 -5.51 0.49
CA ASP A 147 -16.69 -4.40 0.38
C ASP A 147 -18.10 -4.83 0.78
N ASP A 148 -18.50 -6.06 0.48
CA ASP A 148 -19.75 -6.67 0.93
C ASP A 148 -19.73 -6.84 2.46
N ILE A 149 -18.64 -7.35 3.05
CA ILE A 149 -18.46 -7.40 4.51
C ILE A 149 -18.54 -5.99 5.12
N LEU A 150 -17.92 -4.98 4.50
CA LEU A 150 -17.95 -3.59 5.00
C LEU A 150 -19.31 -2.89 4.83
N ASN A 151 -20.12 -3.32 3.86
CA ASN A 151 -21.43 -2.74 3.57
C ASN A 151 -22.58 -3.49 4.25
N GLU A 152 -22.44 -4.79 4.50
CA GLU A 152 -23.45 -5.66 5.09
C GLU A 152 -23.37 -5.70 6.63
N SER A 153 -22.26 -5.27 7.24
CA SER A 153 -22.16 -5.04 8.68
C SER A 153 -22.89 -3.74 9.10
N GLY A 154 -24.22 -3.78 9.05
CA GLY A 154 -25.10 -2.89 9.80
C GLY A 154 -25.03 -3.12 11.31
N ASP A 155 -24.23 -4.08 11.75
CA ASP A 155 -24.04 -4.41 13.16
C ASP A 155 -23.29 -3.29 13.87
N GLU A 156 -23.97 -2.61 14.80
CA GLU A 156 -23.42 -1.48 15.53
C GLU A 156 -22.15 -1.87 16.32
N GLU A 157 -22.06 -3.13 16.77
CA GLU A 157 -20.92 -3.63 17.55
C GLU A 157 -19.61 -3.66 16.75
N GLU A 158 -19.62 -4.13 15.51
CA GLU A 158 -18.44 -4.15 14.64
C GLU A 158 -18.02 -2.74 14.23
N GLN A 159 -19.00 -1.85 13.99
CA GLN A 159 -18.73 -0.44 13.71
C GLN A 159 -18.04 0.24 14.88
N ASN A 160 -18.45 -0.09 16.11
CA ASN A 160 -17.83 0.43 17.33
C ASN A 160 -16.41 -0.07 17.49
N ALA A 161 -16.16 -1.34 17.16
CA ALA A 161 -14.81 -1.91 17.16
C ALA A 161 -13.89 -1.18 16.16
N ILE A 162 -14.36 -0.93 14.93
CA ILE A 162 -13.60 -0.19 13.90
C ILE A 162 -13.31 1.24 14.37
N VAL A 163 -14.30 1.92 14.96
CA VAL A 163 -14.11 3.27 15.50
C VAL A 163 -13.06 3.27 16.58
N ASN A 164 -13.15 2.38 17.57
CA ASN A 164 -12.18 2.30 18.65
C ASN A 164 -10.77 2.03 18.11
N GLN A 165 -10.63 1.07 17.20
CA GLN A 165 -9.34 0.78 16.55
C GLN A 165 -8.77 2.01 15.82
N VAL A 166 -9.60 2.73 15.06
CA VAL A 166 -9.16 3.94 14.35
C VAL A 166 -8.79 5.07 15.33
N LEU A 167 -9.55 5.26 16.41
CA LEU A 167 -9.26 6.26 17.44
C LEU A 167 -7.97 5.95 18.21
N ASP A 168 -7.69 4.68 18.46
CA ASP A 168 -6.46 4.18 19.07
C ASP A 168 -5.25 4.42 18.14
N GLU A 169 -5.37 4.05 16.86
CA GLU A 169 -4.35 4.30 15.84
C GLU A 169 -4.05 5.80 15.66
N ILE A 170 -5.08 6.65 15.74
CA ILE A 170 -4.95 8.11 15.61
C ILE A 170 -4.36 8.75 16.90
N GLY A 171 -4.29 8.00 18.00
CA GLY A 171 -3.62 8.40 19.23
C GLY A 171 -4.43 9.32 20.14
N ILE A 172 -5.76 9.30 20.05
CA ILE A 172 -6.62 10.10 20.94
C ILE A 172 -6.54 9.60 22.38
N GLU A 173 -6.20 8.32 22.59
CA GLU A 173 -5.99 7.76 23.93
C GLU A 173 -4.68 8.19 24.61
N CYS A 174 -3.63 8.55 23.87
CA CYS A 174 -2.37 8.99 24.50
C CYS A 174 -2.59 10.29 25.28
N GLN A 175 -3.45 11.19 24.83
CA GLN A 175 -3.79 12.41 25.59
C GLN A 175 -4.73 12.16 26.76
N SER A 176 -5.69 11.23 26.65
CA SER A 176 -6.55 10.87 27.79
C SER A 176 -5.81 10.12 28.88
N LYS A 177 -4.89 9.21 28.54
CA LYS A 177 -4.04 8.50 29.51
C LYS A 177 -2.95 9.42 30.08
N LEU A 178 -2.43 10.40 29.34
CA LEU A 178 -1.53 11.43 29.87
C LEU A 178 -2.24 12.48 30.74
N ALA A 179 -3.52 12.78 30.47
CA ALA A 179 -4.33 13.67 31.31
C ALA A 179 -4.84 12.96 32.58
N ALA A 180 -4.98 11.64 32.55
CA ALA A 180 -5.33 10.80 33.69
C ALA A 180 -4.12 10.35 34.54
N LEU A 181 -2.88 10.63 34.10
CA LEU A 181 -1.72 10.52 34.97
C LEU A 181 -1.80 11.64 36.02
N PRO A 182 -1.65 11.34 37.33
CA PRO A 182 -1.57 12.37 38.34
C PRO A 182 -0.47 13.35 37.94
N LYS A 183 -0.79 14.64 37.82
CA LYS A 183 0.23 15.68 37.64
C LYS A 183 1.26 15.49 38.76
N ALA A 184 2.48 15.12 38.39
CA ALA A 184 3.58 15.07 39.34
C ALA A 184 3.65 16.44 40.03
N PRO A 185 3.71 16.50 41.37
CA PRO A 185 3.71 17.76 42.08
C PRO A 185 4.92 18.58 41.63
N SER A 186 4.63 19.76 41.09
CA SER A 186 5.58 20.84 40.83
C SER A 186 6.12 21.36 42.17
N SER A 187 7.06 20.63 42.76
CA SER A 187 7.78 21.00 43.98
C SER A 187 9.04 20.14 44.12
N ILE A 188 9.97 20.27 43.18
CA ILE A 188 11.38 19.99 43.47
C ILE A 188 11.91 21.24 44.20
N GLY A 189 11.77 21.19 45.51
CA GLY A 189 12.21 22.21 46.44
C GLY A 189 12.63 21.54 47.75
N SER A 190 13.95 21.37 47.89
CA SER A 190 14.70 21.28 49.16
C SER A 190 14.25 20.28 50.23
N SER A 191 14.99 19.17 50.36
CA SER A 191 15.50 18.69 51.66
C SER A 191 16.38 17.44 51.47
N SER A 192 17.64 17.66 51.09
CA SER A 192 18.71 16.72 51.41
C SER A 192 18.95 16.77 52.93
N LYS A 193 18.49 15.76 53.68
CA LYS A 193 19.04 15.49 55.01
C LYS A 193 20.12 14.42 54.86
N PRO A 194 21.39 14.68 55.21
CA PRO A 194 22.39 13.63 55.28
C PRO A 194 22.00 12.65 56.40
N LEU A 195 22.03 11.35 56.10
CA LEU A 195 21.84 10.27 57.07
C LEU A 195 22.89 10.39 58.19
N SER A 196 22.47 10.19 59.44
CA SER A 196 23.36 10.32 60.59
C SER A 196 24.14 9.03 60.83
N ASP A 197 25.35 9.11 61.39
CA ASP A 197 26.22 7.94 61.64
C ASP A 197 25.53 6.83 62.47
N LYS A 198 24.52 7.18 63.28
CA LYS A 198 23.67 6.23 64.03
C LYS A 198 22.81 5.35 63.14
N ASP A 199 22.39 5.87 61.98
CA ASP A 199 21.58 5.12 61.02
C ASP A 199 22.43 4.08 60.28
N ILE A 200 23.72 4.38 60.09
CA ILE A 200 24.70 3.47 59.48
C ILE A 200 25.09 2.36 60.46
N GLU A 201 25.31 2.68 61.75
CA GLU A 201 25.60 1.66 62.78
C GLU A 201 24.47 0.64 62.95
N ASN A 202 23.21 1.10 62.90
CA ASN A 202 22.05 0.20 62.97
C ASN A 202 21.93 -0.74 61.77
N MET A 203 22.33 -0.31 60.56
CA MET A 203 22.36 -1.19 59.39
C MET A 203 23.49 -2.23 59.45
N ILE A 204 24.65 -1.88 60.02
CA ILE A 204 25.76 -2.83 60.18
C ILE A 204 25.44 -3.87 61.26
N ALA A 205 24.72 -3.48 62.32
CA ALA A 205 24.29 -4.41 63.36
C ALA A 205 23.27 -5.46 62.88
N GLN A 206 22.47 -5.16 61.85
CA GLN A 206 21.54 -6.12 61.25
C GLN A 206 22.21 -7.15 60.31
N LEU A 207 23.52 -7.02 60.06
CA LEU A 207 24.28 -7.92 59.19
C LEU A 207 25.28 -8.82 59.96
N LYS A 208 25.17 -8.91 61.28
CA LYS A 208 25.81 -9.93 62.12
C LYS A 208 24.77 -10.83 62.76
#